data_AF-A0ABD5UQ73-F1
#
_entry.id   AF-A0ABD5UQ73-F1
#
_cell.length_a   1.000
_cell.length_b   1.000
_cell.length_c   1.000
_cell.angle_alpha   90.00
_cell.angle_beta   90.00
_cell.angle_gamma   90.00
#
_symmetry.space_group_name_H-M   'P 1'
#
loop_
_entity.id
_entity.type
_entity.pdbx_description
1 polymer ?
#
loop_
_entity_poly.entity_id
_entity_poly.type
_entity_poly.pdbx_seq_one_letter_code
_entity_poly.pdbx_strand_id
1 'polypeptide(L)'
;MIAASRIASACLAAVVVSGLLAGATGGAAAADHDGSPAFVVELEENGDATVTLVSTYDLRDDDERDAFRALANDTDARSALRDRFESRMASVANDTAAETDREMRVSDGSIDVSNQESSEVGTVALSVRWSGLAALEDDSIVLTEPFASGFESDRTFVVTAPDGYAASGVTPEADSGGAEQEGEPESLRWEPGTSLEGFEVTFEPTSSANGDSDDAAGSGSSQASAPGFGAVTAVLALIGTLLAARARADR
;
A
#
# COMPACT_ATOMS: atom_id res chain seq x y z
N MET A 1 32.53 6.74 32.04
CA MET A 1 31.68 6.40 33.21
C MET A 1 30.37 7.17 33.05
N ILE A 2 29.35 6.53 32.47
CA ILE A 2 28.09 6.06 33.12
C ILE A 2 27.14 7.24 33.39
N ALA A 3 26.21 7.51 32.46
CA ALA A 3 24.75 7.29 32.53
C ALA A 3 24.01 8.49 33.21
N ALA A 4 22.75 8.85 32.96
CA ALA A 4 21.61 8.19 32.36
C ALA A 4 20.52 9.22 31.98
N SER A 5 19.75 8.91 30.92
CA SER A 5 18.28 8.88 30.85
C SER A 5 17.44 9.92 31.59
N ARG A 6 16.62 10.67 30.83
CA ARG A 6 15.28 11.10 31.22
C ARG A 6 14.33 10.95 30.03
N ILE A 7 13.71 9.77 29.99
CA ILE A 7 12.52 9.41 29.21
C ILE A 7 11.39 10.38 29.56
N ALA A 8 10.84 11.07 28.56
CA ALA A 8 9.60 11.82 28.68
C ALA A 8 8.47 10.94 28.11
N SER A 9 7.77 10.26 29.03
CA SER A 9 6.52 9.58 28.75
C SER A 9 5.43 10.63 28.46
N ALA A 10 4.79 10.53 27.30
CA ALA A 10 3.53 11.22 27.01
C ALA A 10 2.49 10.19 26.57
N CYS A 11 1.32 10.29 27.18
CA CYS A 11 0.24 9.31 27.17
C CYS A 11 -0.38 9.13 25.78
N LEU A 12 -0.10 8.02 25.11
CA LEU A 12 -0.86 7.60 23.94
C LEU A 12 -2.12 6.84 24.39
N ALA A 13 -3.28 7.36 23.99
CA ALA A 13 -4.57 6.81 24.31
C ALA A 13 -4.80 5.51 23.52
N ALA A 14 -4.77 4.37 24.21
CA ALA A 14 -5.14 3.07 23.65
C ALA A 14 -6.60 3.11 23.18
N VAL A 15 -6.82 3.10 21.87
CA VAL A 15 -8.15 2.95 21.28
C VAL A 15 -8.43 1.47 21.07
N VAL A 16 -9.01 0.85 22.10
CA VAL A 16 -9.46 -0.55 22.05
C VAL A 16 -10.79 -0.60 21.30
N VAL A 17 -10.83 -1.19 20.11
CA VAL A 17 -12.07 -1.54 19.40
C VAL A 17 -12.19 -3.06 19.36
N SER A 18 -12.68 -3.65 20.45
CA SER A 18 -12.88 -5.09 20.54
C SER A 18 -13.98 -5.59 19.58
N GLY A 19 -13.53 -6.24 18.51
CA GLY A 19 -13.88 -7.59 18.03
C GLY A 19 -15.34 -7.99 17.79
N LEU A 20 -15.62 -8.54 16.61
CA LEU A 20 -16.34 -9.82 16.47
C LEU A 20 -16.18 -10.43 15.06
N LEU A 21 -15.95 -11.74 15.05
CA LEU A 21 -16.27 -12.76 14.02
C LEU A 21 -15.16 -13.27 13.08
N ALA A 22 -15.08 -14.60 13.08
CA ALA A 22 -14.12 -15.44 12.39
C ALA A 22 -14.80 -16.25 11.27
N GLY A 23 -14.11 -16.35 10.12
CA GLY A 23 -14.10 -17.53 9.24
C GLY A 23 -15.02 -17.53 8.01
N ALA A 24 -14.44 -17.48 6.81
CA ALA A 24 -14.56 -18.48 5.72
C ALA A 24 -13.85 -17.99 4.43
N THR A 25 -13.01 -18.84 3.82
CA THR A 25 -12.25 -18.55 2.59
C THR A 25 -12.98 -19.02 1.33
N GLY A 26 -13.03 -18.20 0.27
CA GLY A 26 -13.37 -18.59 -1.09
C GLY A 26 -13.33 -17.40 -2.06
N GLY A 27 -12.43 -17.42 -3.05
CA GLY A 27 -12.08 -16.25 -3.88
C GLY A 27 -12.85 -16.07 -5.19
N ALA A 28 -12.90 -14.83 -5.71
CA ALA A 28 -12.18 -14.34 -6.89
C ALA A 28 -12.79 -13.03 -7.48
N ALA A 29 -11.97 -11.98 -7.52
CA ALA A 29 -11.85 -10.86 -8.48
C ALA A 29 -13.01 -9.86 -8.70
N ALA A 30 -12.94 -8.76 -7.94
CA ALA A 30 -12.94 -7.35 -8.36
C ALA A 30 -12.20 -6.59 -7.24
N ALA A 31 -11.70 -5.36 -7.41
CA ALA A 31 -11.17 -4.55 -6.28
C ALA A 31 -12.29 -4.09 -5.30
N ASP A 32 -13.27 -4.97 -5.06
CA ASP A 32 -14.20 -5.00 -3.96
C ASP A 32 -13.41 -5.37 -2.71
N HIS A 33 -13.42 -4.51 -1.70
CA HIS A 33 -12.94 -4.92 -0.38
C HIS A 33 -13.80 -6.11 0.05
N ASP A 34 -13.21 -7.31 0.14
CA ASP A 34 -13.83 -8.63 0.37
C ASP A 34 -14.71 -8.71 1.64
N GLY A 35 -15.78 -7.92 1.77
CA GLY A 35 -16.72 -7.95 2.90
C GLY A 35 -16.07 -7.97 4.30
N SER A 36 -14.80 -7.61 4.40
CA SER A 36 -13.95 -7.86 5.55
C SER A 36 -13.57 -6.52 6.15
N PRO A 37 -13.64 -6.37 7.48
CA PRO A 37 -13.23 -5.14 8.12
C PRO A 37 -11.76 -4.84 7.79
N ALA A 38 -11.50 -3.63 7.29
CA ALA A 38 -10.17 -3.20 6.90
C ALA A 38 -9.95 -1.72 7.21
N PHE A 39 -8.69 -1.35 7.42
CA PHE A 39 -8.21 0.02 7.40
C PHE A 39 -7.29 0.14 6.19
N VAL A 40 -7.66 0.97 5.23
CA VAL A 40 -7.01 1.04 3.91
C VAL A 40 -6.44 2.43 3.70
N VAL A 41 -5.20 2.48 3.22
CA VAL A 41 -4.48 3.71 2.86
C VAL A 41 -4.07 3.59 1.39
N GLU A 42 -4.71 4.38 0.55
CA GLU A 42 -4.41 4.45 -0.89
C GLU A 42 -3.57 5.68 -1.13
N LEU A 43 -2.29 5.48 -1.45
CA LEU A 43 -1.34 6.57 -1.66
C LEU A 43 -1.47 7.18 -3.05
N GLU A 44 -1.26 8.50 -3.12
CA GLU A 44 -1.13 9.27 -4.35
C GLU A 44 0.36 9.64 -4.57
N GLU A 45 0.75 9.89 -5.84
CA GLU A 45 2.16 10.18 -6.20
C GLU A 45 2.75 11.41 -5.50
N ASN A 46 1.90 12.32 -5.01
CA ASN A 46 2.30 13.54 -4.32
C ASN A 46 2.42 13.36 -2.79
N GLY A 47 2.28 12.14 -2.27
CA GLY A 47 2.31 11.84 -0.84
C GLY A 47 0.99 12.11 -0.11
N ASP A 48 -0.06 12.51 -0.83
CA ASP A 48 -1.42 12.48 -0.29
C ASP A 48 -1.93 11.04 -0.22
N ALA A 49 -3.03 10.83 0.50
CA ALA A 49 -3.68 9.55 0.56
C ALA A 49 -5.20 9.67 0.70
N THR A 50 -5.91 8.66 0.22
CA THR A 50 -7.27 8.37 0.67
C THR A 50 -7.21 7.33 1.78
N VAL A 51 -7.79 7.65 2.94
CA VAL A 51 -7.83 6.73 4.07
C VAL A 51 -9.25 6.27 4.30
N THR A 52 -9.46 4.96 4.24
CA THR A 52 -10.78 4.32 4.29
C THR A 52 -10.87 3.32 5.43
N LEU A 53 -11.89 3.48 6.28
CA LEU A 53 -12.28 2.50 7.28
C LEU A 53 -13.49 1.71 6.77
N VAL A 54 -13.28 0.42 6.51
CA VAL A 54 -14.33 -0.52 6.11
C VAL A 54 -14.80 -1.32 7.32
N SER A 55 -16.12 -1.34 7.54
CA SER A 55 -16.78 -2.15 8.55
C SER A 55 -17.90 -2.95 7.91
N THR A 56 -18.04 -4.21 8.35
CA THR A 56 -19.08 -5.09 7.85
C THR A 56 -19.99 -5.57 8.96
N TYR A 57 -21.23 -5.84 8.59
CA TYR A 57 -22.34 -6.16 9.49
C TYR A 57 -23.02 -7.43 8.99
N ASP A 58 -23.22 -8.41 9.87
CA ASP A 58 -24.02 -9.60 9.58
C ASP A 58 -25.50 -9.20 9.59
N LEU A 59 -26.19 -9.52 8.50
CA LEU A 59 -27.57 -9.15 8.22
C LEU A 59 -28.46 -10.39 8.07
N ARG A 60 -28.13 -11.48 8.77
CA ARG A 60 -28.95 -12.71 8.76
C ARG A 60 -30.23 -12.56 9.56
N ASP A 61 -30.17 -11.76 10.62
CA ASP A 61 -31.26 -11.48 11.52
C ASP A 61 -32.08 -10.27 11.03
N ASP A 62 -33.41 -10.36 11.10
CA ASP A 62 -34.30 -9.31 10.56
C ASP A 62 -34.16 -7.97 11.31
N ASP A 63 -33.86 -8.01 12.62
CA ASP A 63 -33.62 -6.82 13.43
C ASP A 63 -32.36 -6.06 12.95
N GLU A 64 -31.28 -6.79 12.67
CA GLU A 64 -30.02 -6.27 12.13
C GLU A 64 -30.22 -5.67 10.74
N ARG A 65 -31.01 -6.33 9.88
CA ARG A 65 -31.39 -5.82 8.55
C ARG A 65 -32.17 -4.52 8.65
N ASP A 66 -33.13 -4.44 9.56
CA ASP A 66 -33.95 -3.25 9.75
C ASP A 66 -33.12 -2.10 10.33
N ALA A 67 -32.23 -2.38 11.29
CA ALA A 67 -31.30 -1.39 11.83
C ALA A 67 -30.33 -0.87 10.77
N PHE A 68 -29.75 -1.75 9.95
CA PHE A 68 -28.87 -1.36 8.85
C PHE A 68 -29.61 -0.53 7.80
N ARG A 69 -30.83 -0.94 7.43
CA ARG A 69 -31.68 -0.17 6.50
C ARG A 69 -32.04 1.19 7.10
N ALA A 70 -32.30 1.28 8.40
CA ALA A 70 -32.55 2.55 9.07
C ALA A 70 -31.33 3.47 8.95
N LEU A 71 -30.12 2.97 9.24
CA LEU A 71 -28.88 3.72 9.06
C LEU A 71 -28.68 4.18 7.60
N ALA A 72 -28.90 3.29 6.63
CA ALA A 72 -28.75 3.60 5.22
C ALA A 72 -29.68 4.74 4.75
N ASN A 73 -30.87 4.87 5.34
CA ASN A 73 -31.84 5.91 5.00
C ASN A 73 -31.74 7.16 5.87
N ASP A 74 -31.02 7.10 6.99
CA ASP A 74 -30.85 8.23 7.91
C ASP A 74 -29.68 9.12 7.46
N THR A 75 -30.00 10.27 6.88
CA THR A 75 -28.98 11.20 6.36
C THR A 75 -28.26 11.95 7.49
N ASP A 76 -28.94 12.23 8.59
CA ASP A 76 -28.36 12.94 9.72
C ASP A 76 -27.39 12.03 10.47
N ALA A 77 -27.76 10.76 10.71
CA ALA A 77 -26.89 9.77 11.33
C ALA A 77 -25.63 9.50 10.49
N ARG A 78 -25.77 9.36 9.17
CA ARG A 78 -24.63 9.17 8.25
C ARG A 78 -23.71 10.39 8.24
N SER A 79 -24.27 11.60 8.20
CA SER A 79 -23.46 12.84 8.27
C SER A 79 -22.71 12.94 9.59
N ALA A 80 -23.36 12.60 10.72
CA ALA A 80 -22.71 12.60 12.03
C ALA A 80 -21.57 11.58 12.14
N LEU A 81 -21.72 10.38 11.54
CA LEU A 81 -20.66 9.37 11.49
C LEU A 81 -19.46 9.84 10.66
N ARG A 82 -19.73 10.40 9.47
CA ARG A 82 -18.71 11.01 8.61
C ARG A 82 -17.94 12.10 9.36
N ASP A 83 -18.65 13.08 9.93
CA ASP A 83 -18.03 14.24 10.59
C ASP A 83 -17.17 13.81 11.78
N ARG A 84 -17.61 12.78 12.52
CA ARG A 84 -16.86 12.20 13.61
C ARG A 84 -15.58 11.51 13.13
N PHE A 85 -15.66 10.74 12.04
CA PHE A 85 -14.50 10.08 11.45
C PHE A 85 -13.49 11.13 10.97
N GLU A 86 -13.95 12.12 10.21
CA GLU A 86 -13.11 13.22 9.71
C GLU A 86 -12.45 13.98 10.86
N SER A 87 -13.21 14.36 11.90
CA SER A 87 -12.66 15.07 13.06
C SER A 87 -11.60 14.25 13.80
N ARG A 88 -11.79 12.93 13.90
CA ARG A 88 -10.82 12.04 14.54
C ARG A 88 -9.54 11.97 13.72
N MET A 89 -9.65 11.76 12.41
CA MET A 89 -8.49 11.70 11.52
C MET A 89 -7.75 13.04 11.48
N ALA A 90 -8.48 14.17 11.48
CA ALA A 90 -7.90 15.50 11.56
C ALA A 90 -7.10 15.73 12.86
N SER A 91 -7.55 15.17 13.98
CA SER A 91 -6.79 15.22 15.23
C SER A 91 -5.47 14.46 15.11
N VAL A 92 -5.50 13.24 14.57
CA VAL A 92 -4.29 12.44 14.36
C VAL A 92 -3.33 13.17 13.42
N ALA A 93 -3.83 13.71 12.30
CA ALA A 93 -3.02 14.48 11.36
C ALA A 93 -2.36 15.70 12.00
N ASN A 94 -3.05 16.42 12.88
CA ASN A 94 -2.47 17.55 13.60
C ASN A 94 -1.35 17.12 14.56
N ASP A 95 -1.54 16.02 15.27
CA ASP A 95 -0.53 15.50 16.19
C ASP A 95 0.70 15.00 15.42
N THR A 96 0.50 14.22 14.35
CA THR A 96 1.57 13.74 13.47
C THR A 96 2.30 14.87 12.74
N ALA A 97 1.59 15.91 12.29
CA ALA A 97 2.20 17.10 11.70
C ALA A 97 3.18 17.78 12.67
N ALA A 98 2.82 17.84 13.95
CA ALA A 98 3.68 18.41 14.98
C ALA A 98 4.89 17.52 15.33
N GLU A 99 4.74 16.19 15.27
CA GLU A 99 5.81 15.24 15.56
C GLU A 99 6.83 15.11 14.42
N THR A 100 6.37 15.26 13.18
CA THR A 100 7.21 15.10 11.98
C THR A 100 7.69 16.43 11.40
N ASP A 101 7.25 17.57 11.95
CA ASP A 101 7.48 18.91 11.40
C ASP A 101 7.02 19.05 9.93
N ARG A 102 5.92 18.36 9.55
CA ARG A 102 5.34 18.36 8.19
C ARG A 102 3.94 18.97 8.18
N GLU A 103 3.57 19.63 7.09
CA GLU A 103 2.19 20.10 6.91
C GLU A 103 1.29 18.92 6.52
N MET A 104 0.24 18.67 7.32
CA MET A 104 -0.77 17.66 7.04
C MET A 104 -2.17 18.23 7.21
N ARG A 105 -3.13 17.70 6.44
CA ARG A 105 -4.52 18.12 6.53
C ARG A 105 -5.45 16.97 6.18
N VAL A 106 -6.55 16.86 6.90
CA VAL A 106 -7.66 15.97 6.57
C VAL A 106 -8.83 16.78 6.03
N SER A 107 -9.45 16.28 4.95
CA SER A 107 -10.62 16.89 4.33
C SER A 107 -11.48 15.85 3.60
N ASP A 108 -12.58 16.32 3.00
CA ASP A 108 -13.40 15.54 2.07
C ASP A 108 -13.92 14.22 2.67
N GLY A 109 -14.38 14.28 3.92
CA GLY A 109 -15.02 13.14 4.56
C GLY A 109 -16.18 12.59 3.73
N SER A 110 -16.28 11.28 3.62
CA SER A 110 -17.37 10.60 2.93
C SER A 110 -17.81 9.35 3.67
N ILE A 111 -19.04 8.92 3.38
CA ILE A 111 -19.61 7.68 3.90
C ILE A 111 -20.37 6.97 2.79
N ASP A 112 -19.99 5.73 2.52
CA ASP A 112 -20.75 4.80 1.70
C ASP A 112 -21.41 3.75 2.61
N VAL A 113 -22.69 3.50 2.37
CA VAL A 113 -23.45 2.44 3.04
C VAL A 113 -24.06 1.58 1.96
N SER A 114 -23.52 0.38 1.81
CA SER A 114 -23.89 -0.53 0.74
C SER A 114 -24.26 -1.90 1.32
N ASN A 115 -25.21 -2.56 0.67
CA ASN A 115 -25.51 -3.96 0.88
C ASN A 115 -25.65 -4.57 -0.51
N GLN A 116 -24.94 -5.65 -0.78
CA GLN A 116 -25.20 -6.40 -1.99
C GLN A 116 -26.54 -7.14 -1.77
N GLU A 117 -27.53 -6.93 -2.65
CA GLU A 117 -28.93 -7.38 -2.41
C GLU A 117 -29.08 -8.91 -2.19
N SER A 118 -28.07 -9.69 -2.54
CA SER A 118 -28.00 -11.15 -2.33
C SER A 118 -27.09 -11.57 -1.18
N SER A 119 -26.42 -10.62 -0.53
CA SER A 119 -25.48 -10.86 0.57
C SER A 119 -26.14 -10.56 1.90
N GLU A 120 -25.97 -11.48 2.84
CA GLU A 120 -26.31 -11.33 4.26
C GLU A 120 -25.29 -10.42 4.98
N VAL A 121 -24.63 -9.53 4.24
CA VAL A 121 -23.57 -8.65 4.73
C VAL A 121 -23.83 -7.23 4.25
N GLY A 122 -23.86 -6.30 5.20
CA GLY A 122 -23.85 -4.87 4.94
C GLY A 122 -22.45 -4.31 5.15
N THR A 123 -22.06 -3.32 4.33
CA THR A 123 -20.78 -2.64 4.41
C THR A 123 -21.00 -1.16 4.67
N VAL A 124 -20.20 -0.60 5.58
CA VAL A 124 -20.07 0.83 5.79
C VAL A 124 -18.61 1.21 5.57
N ALA A 125 -18.35 2.07 4.59
CA ALA A 125 -17.03 2.60 4.31
C ALA A 125 -17.01 4.10 4.64
N LEU A 126 -16.16 4.48 5.58
CA LEU A 126 -15.90 5.88 5.93
C LEU A 126 -14.55 6.27 5.35
N SER A 127 -14.49 7.31 4.53
CA SER A 127 -13.24 7.76 3.92
C SER A 127 -12.97 9.24 4.13
N VAL A 128 -11.69 9.60 4.07
CA VAL A 128 -11.20 11.00 4.08
C VAL A 128 -10.02 11.13 3.12
N ARG A 129 -9.80 12.34 2.61
CA ARG A 129 -8.51 12.72 2.00
C ARG A 129 -7.56 13.21 3.07
N TRP A 130 -6.35 12.69 3.06
CA TRP A 130 -5.25 13.11 3.94
C TRP A 130 -4.12 13.65 3.09
N SER A 131 -3.94 14.97 3.08
CA SER A 131 -2.85 15.59 2.33
C SER A 131 -1.54 15.53 3.11
N GLY A 132 -0.46 15.21 2.41
CA GLY A 132 0.88 15.10 2.99
C GLY A 132 1.03 13.99 4.02
N LEU A 133 0.31 12.87 3.85
CA LEU A 133 0.46 11.71 4.74
C LEU A 133 1.87 11.11 4.60
N ALA A 134 2.25 10.72 3.38
CA ALA A 134 3.56 10.13 3.08
C ALA A 134 4.59 11.21 2.72
N ALA A 135 5.82 11.03 3.17
CA ALA A 135 6.92 11.92 2.83
C ALA A 135 7.39 11.63 1.40
N LEU A 136 7.82 12.68 0.71
CA LEU A 136 8.49 12.56 -0.58
C LEU A 136 9.99 12.76 -0.36
N GLU A 137 10.77 11.73 -0.69
CA GLU A 137 12.23 11.75 -0.60
C GLU A 137 12.81 11.42 -1.97
N ASP A 138 13.40 12.43 -2.63
CA ASP A 138 13.82 12.36 -4.04
C ASP A 138 12.65 11.97 -4.97
N ASP A 139 12.62 10.73 -5.46
CA ASP A 139 11.55 10.15 -6.28
C ASP A 139 10.75 9.07 -5.53
N SER A 140 11.00 8.90 -4.22
CA SER A 140 10.41 7.85 -3.40
C SER A 140 9.32 8.39 -2.48
N ILE A 141 8.33 7.55 -2.21
CA ILE A 141 7.22 7.84 -1.29
C ILE A 141 7.43 7.01 -0.04
N VAL A 142 7.57 7.67 1.11
CA VAL A 142 7.88 7.03 2.39
C VAL A 142 6.73 7.23 3.37
N LEU A 143 6.06 6.12 3.71
CA LEU A 143 4.96 6.09 4.67
C LEU A 143 5.47 5.53 6.01
N THR A 144 5.41 6.36 7.05
CA THR A 144 5.86 6.03 8.41
C THR A 144 4.79 6.42 9.43
N GLU A 145 4.89 7.62 10.01
CA GLU A 145 3.91 8.14 10.96
C GLU A 145 2.59 8.49 10.26
N PRO A 146 1.43 8.27 10.91
CA PRO A 146 1.22 7.88 12.32
C PRO A 146 1.34 6.37 12.62
N PHE A 147 1.66 5.54 11.62
CA PHE A 147 1.54 4.09 11.76
C PHE A 147 2.70 3.46 12.54
N ALA A 148 3.85 4.12 12.58
CA ALA A 148 5.04 3.66 13.31
C ALA A 148 4.91 3.77 14.83
N SER A 149 4.08 4.69 15.34
CA SER A 149 3.95 4.98 16.76
C SER A 149 2.53 4.76 17.30
N GLY A 150 2.27 3.52 17.71
CA GLY A 150 1.08 3.17 18.48
C GLY A 150 -0.23 3.11 17.70
N PHE A 151 -0.13 2.99 16.37
CA PHE A 151 -1.23 2.48 15.57
C PHE A 151 -1.38 0.97 15.83
N GLU A 152 -2.52 0.60 16.38
CA GLU A 152 -2.94 -0.79 16.57
C GLU A 152 -4.28 -0.97 15.85
N SER A 153 -4.37 -2.03 15.06
CA SER A 153 -5.55 -2.33 14.28
C SER A 153 -6.06 -3.73 14.61
N ASP A 154 -7.27 -3.80 15.16
CA ASP A 154 -8.03 -5.05 15.32
C ASP A 154 -8.61 -5.58 13.99
N ARG A 155 -8.22 -4.97 12.86
CA ARG A 155 -8.65 -5.29 11.50
C ARG A 155 -7.46 -5.36 10.56
N THR A 156 -7.66 -5.90 9.37
CA THR A 156 -6.64 -5.91 8.34
C THR A 156 -6.21 -4.47 8.02
N PHE A 157 -4.91 -4.22 7.99
CA PHE A 157 -4.34 -2.97 7.51
C PHE A 157 -3.84 -3.18 6.09
N VAL A 158 -4.20 -2.28 5.18
CA VAL A 158 -3.81 -2.35 3.77
C VAL A 158 -3.22 -1.01 3.35
N VAL A 159 -2.07 -1.06 2.66
CA VAL A 159 -1.46 0.10 2.02
C VAL A 159 -1.35 -0.20 0.53
N THR A 160 -1.93 0.66 -0.29
CA THR A 160 -1.89 0.55 -1.75
C THR A 160 -0.98 1.63 -2.32
N ALA A 161 -0.04 1.20 -3.16
CA ALA A 161 0.90 2.06 -3.86
C ALA A 161 0.18 2.91 -4.91
N PRO A 162 0.72 4.09 -5.29
CA PRO A 162 0.26 4.78 -6.49
C PRO A 162 0.57 3.96 -7.75
N ASP A 163 -0.15 4.24 -8.82
CA ASP A 163 0.11 3.64 -10.13
C ASP A 163 1.57 3.86 -10.57
N GLY A 164 2.21 2.81 -11.06
CA GLY A 164 3.59 2.89 -11.54
C GLY A 164 4.65 2.90 -10.43
N TYR A 165 4.28 2.70 -9.16
CA TYR A 165 5.21 2.51 -8.05
C TYR A 165 5.24 1.07 -7.56
N ALA A 166 6.36 0.65 -6.99
CA ALA A 166 6.52 -0.63 -6.31
C ALA A 166 7.26 -0.48 -4.98
N ALA A 167 6.94 -1.35 -4.03
CA ALA A 167 7.56 -1.36 -2.72
C ALA A 167 9.05 -1.75 -2.82
N SER A 168 9.93 -0.86 -2.34
CA SER A 168 11.38 -1.10 -2.25
C SER A 168 11.83 -1.41 -0.82
N GLY A 169 11.04 -1.01 0.19
CA GLY A 169 11.27 -1.31 1.59
C GLY A 169 9.94 -1.45 2.34
N VAL A 170 9.82 -2.50 3.16
CA VAL A 170 8.60 -2.79 3.93
C VAL A 170 8.99 -3.31 5.31
N THR A 171 8.65 -2.57 6.34
CA THR A 171 8.80 -2.95 7.74
C THR A 171 7.52 -2.63 8.50
N PRO A 172 6.99 -3.54 9.34
CA PRO A 172 7.31 -4.97 9.37
C PRO A 172 6.89 -5.66 8.06
N GLU A 173 7.40 -6.88 7.83
CA GLU A 173 7.02 -7.68 6.64
C GLU A 173 5.50 -7.74 6.46
N ALA A 174 5.05 -7.49 5.24
CA ALA A 174 3.65 -7.53 4.84
C ALA A 174 3.39 -8.73 3.93
N ASP A 175 2.15 -9.22 3.93
CA ASP A 175 1.67 -10.07 2.87
C ASP A 175 1.49 -9.21 1.61
N SER A 176 2.24 -9.50 0.56
CA SER A 176 2.10 -8.84 -0.73
C SER A 176 0.84 -9.34 -1.43
N GLY A 177 -0.20 -8.52 -1.47
CA GLY A 177 -1.30 -8.66 -2.42
C GLY A 177 -0.83 -8.05 -3.73
N GLY A 178 -0.06 -8.83 -4.50
CA GLY A 178 0.41 -8.37 -5.80
C GLY A 178 -0.76 -7.98 -6.70
N ALA A 179 -0.51 -7.08 -7.65
CA ALA A 179 -1.39 -6.80 -8.77
C ALA A 179 -1.85 -8.14 -9.39
N GLU A 180 -3.04 -8.62 -9.02
CA GLU A 180 -3.52 -9.93 -9.46
C GLU A 180 -3.71 -9.94 -10.98
N GLN A 181 -3.77 -8.74 -11.58
CA GLN A 181 -3.80 -8.47 -13.01
C GLN A 181 -2.74 -7.42 -13.39
N GLU A 182 -2.21 -7.54 -14.61
CA GLU A 182 -1.30 -6.54 -15.18
C GLU A 182 -1.95 -5.14 -15.14
N GLY A 183 -1.35 -4.21 -14.39
CA GLY A 183 -1.81 -2.82 -14.29
C GLY A 183 -2.61 -2.47 -13.03
N GLU A 184 -2.80 -3.39 -12.08
CA GLU A 184 -3.31 -3.03 -10.76
C GLU A 184 -2.18 -2.48 -9.86
N PRO A 185 -2.49 -1.52 -8.95
CA PRO A 185 -1.50 -1.01 -8.02
C PRO A 185 -1.08 -2.08 -7.01
N GLU A 186 0.19 -2.06 -6.60
CA GLU A 186 0.69 -2.98 -5.57
C GLU A 186 0.00 -2.70 -4.22
N SER A 187 -0.43 -3.76 -3.53
CA SER A 187 -1.03 -3.64 -2.20
C SER A 187 -0.28 -4.50 -1.17
N LEU A 188 0.01 -3.89 -0.02
CA LEU A 188 0.64 -4.52 1.12
C LEU A 188 -0.38 -4.72 2.23
N ARG A 189 -0.42 -5.92 2.81
CA ARG A 189 -1.43 -6.32 3.79
C ARG A 189 -0.79 -6.79 5.09
N TRP A 190 -1.34 -6.32 6.21
CA TRP A 190 -1.04 -6.81 7.55
C TRP A 190 -2.31 -7.34 8.20
N GLU A 191 -2.22 -8.55 8.77
CA GLU A 191 -3.35 -9.19 9.41
C GLU A 191 -3.72 -8.50 10.75
N PRO A 192 -4.99 -8.63 11.20
CA PRO A 192 -5.44 -8.05 12.47
C PRO A 192 -4.52 -8.37 13.64
N GLY A 193 -4.14 -7.37 14.43
CA GLY A 193 -3.28 -7.53 15.60
C GLY A 193 -1.79 -7.72 15.28
N THR A 194 -1.36 -7.56 14.02
CA THR A 194 0.06 -7.47 13.68
C THR A 194 0.68 -6.24 14.35
N SER A 195 1.83 -6.41 15.01
CA SER A 195 2.57 -5.29 15.59
C SER A 195 3.21 -4.48 14.47
N LEU A 196 2.95 -3.17 14.43
CA LEU A 196 3.48 -2.23 13.45
C LEU A 196 4.59 -1.35 14.07
N GLU A 197 5.27 -1.85 15.11
CA GLU A 197 6.41 -1.15 15.72
C GLU A 197 7.52 -0.91 14.68
N GLY A 198 7.92 0.35 14.52
CA GLY A 198 8.91 0.73 13.50
C GLY A 198 8.39 0.64 12.08
N PHE A 199 7.06 0.77 11.89
CA PHE A 199 6.44 0.77 10.57
C PHE A 199 7.11 1.77 9.63
N GLU A 200 7.52 1.29 8.46
CA GLU A 200 8.06 2.08 7.38
C GLU A 200 7.83 1.34 6.06
N VAL A 201 7.23 2.03 5.11
CA VAL A 201 7.05 1.53 3.74
C VAL A 201 7.58 2.55 2.77
N THR A 202 8.46 2.13 1.88
CA THR A 202 9.02 2.95 0.82
C THR A 202 8.57 2.40 -0.53
N PHE A 203 8.01 3.28 -1.35
CA PHE A 203 7.65 3.01 -2.73
C PHE A 203 8.55 3.79 -3.68
N GLU A 204 9.00 3.13 -4.74
CA GLU A 204 9.83 3.73 -5.81
C GLU A 204 9.14 3.57 -7.16
N PRO A 205 9.36 4.51 -8.11
CA PRO A 205 8.83 4.38 -9.46
C PRO A 205 9.36 3.10 -10.11
N THR A 206 8.44 2.24 -10.55
CA THR A 206 8.76 1.17 -11.48
C THR A 206 9.23 1.83 -12.76
N SER A 207 10.54 1.77 -13.03
CA SER A 207 11.09 2.37 -14.24
C SER A 207 10.35 1.79 -15.45
N SER A 208 9.43 2.58 -16.03
CA SER A 208 9.09 2.40 -17.43
C SER A 208 10.42 2.55 -18.15
N ALA A 209 10.89 1.46 -18.74
CA ALA A 209 12.06 1.47 -19.61
C ALA A 209 11.78 2.43 -20.77
N ASN A 210 11.96 3.73 -20.54
CA ASN A 210 12.19 4.71 -21.57
C ASN A 210 13.57 4.35 -22.10
N GLY A 211 13.56 3.40 -23.03
CA GLY A 211 14.65 3.10 -23.92
C GLY A 211 14.89 4.34 -24.76
N ASP A 212 15.63 5.29 -24.20
CA ASP A 212 16.39 6.25 -24.95
C ASP A 212 17.51 5.47 -25.66
N SER A 213 17.12 4.84 -26.77
CA SER A 213 18.06 4.39 -27.77
C SER A 213 18.51 5.63 -28.52
N ASP A 214 19.43 6.37 -27.91
CA ASP A 214 20.21 7.42 -28.55
C ASP A 214 21.17 6.74 -29.56
N ASP A 215 20.60 6.22 -30.65
CA ASP A 215 21.32 5.78 -31.84
C ASP A 215 21.85 7.03 -32.58
N ALA A 216 22.90 7.61 -32.02
CA ALA A 216 23.71 8.63 -32.67
C ALA A 216 24.56 7.99 -33.80
N ALA A 217 23.91 7.57 -34.89
CA ALA A 217 24.59 7.22 -36.13
C ALA A 217 24.66 8.44 -37.05
N GLY A 218 25.74 9.22 -36.87
CA GLY A 218 26.14 10.26 -37.80
C GLY A 218 26.29 9.73 -39.23
N SER A 219 25.61 10.40 -40.17
CA SER A 219 25.70 10.15 -41.61
C SER A 219 27.14 10.30 -42.14
N GLY A 220 27.62 9.26 -42.81
CA GLY A 220 28.81 9.27 -43.66
C GLY A 220 28.56 8.44 -44.92
N SER A 221 27.86 9.03 -45.88
CA SER A 221 27.52 8.46 -47.19
C SER A 221 28.74 8.25 -48.11
N SER A 222 28.85 7.08 -48.76
CA SER A 222 29.43 6.91 -50.13
C SER A 222 29.18 5.49 -50.71
N GLN A 223 28.03 5.37 -51.39
CA GLN A 223 27.80 4.74 -52.72
C GLN A 223 28.87 3.82 -53.36
N ALA A 224 28.50 2.58 -53.68
CA ALA A 224 28.69 1.96 -55.01
C ALA A 224 27.91 0.63 -55.13
N SER A 225 27.23 0.46 -56.27
CA SER A 225 26.24 -0.58 -56.57
C SER A 225 26.81 -1.98 -56.92
N ALA A 226 25.93 -2.97 -56.71
CA ALA A 226 25.93 -4.44 -56.94
C ALA A 226 26.49 -4.99 -58.28
N PRO A 227 26.45 -6.32 -58.61
CA PRO A 227 25.88 -7.49 -57.91
C PRO A 227 26.74 -8.80 -57.96
N GLY A 228 26.40 -9.83 -57.17
CA GLY A 228 26.89 -11.20 -57.42
C GLY A 228 26.80 -12.16 -56.24
N PHE A 229 26.09 -13.27 -56.43
CA PHE A 229 25.94 -14.38 -55.49
C PHE A 229 27.27 -14.99 -55.02
N GLY A 230 27.34 -15.38 -53.74
CA GLY A 230 28.08 -16.58 -53.35
C GLY A 230 29.03 -16.48 -52.15
N ALA A 231 28.91 -17.49 -51.29
CA ALA A 231 29.93 -18.11 -50.45
C ALA A 231 30.27 -17.53 -49.07
N VAL A 232 29.75 -18.22 -48.05
CA VAL A 232 30.51 -18.96 -47.01
C VAL A 232 31.90 -18.42 -46.67
N THR A 233 32.12 -18.01 -45.42
CA THR A 233 33.34 -18.38 -44.68
C THR A 233 33.05 -18.44 -43.17
N ALA A 234 33.29 -19.61 -42.60
CA ALA A 234 33.50 -19.81 -41.18
C ALA A 234 34.96 -19.48 -40.85
N VAL A 235 35.23 -18.82 -39.73
CA VAL A 235 36.54 -18.90 -39.04
C VAL A 235 36.31 -18.93 -37.52
N LEU A 236 36.77 -20.03 -36.94
CA LEU A 236 36.95 -20.31 -35.52
C LEU A 236 38.10 -19.50 -34.92
N ALA A 237 37.99 -19.13 -33.64
CA ALA A 237 39.16 -19.00 -32.76
C ALA A 237 38.79 -19.38 -31.31
N LEU A 238 39.16 -20.62 -30.97
CA LEU A 238 39.27 -21.22 -29.64
C LEU A 238 40.66 -20.96 -29.07
N ILE A 239 40.78 -20.42 -27.85
CA ILE A 239 41.85 -20.67 -26.85
C ILE A 239 41.23 -20.30 -25.48
N GLY A 240 41.14 -21.09 -24.41
CA GLY A 240 41.71 -22.38 -24.06
C GLY A 240 42.84 -22.24 -23.02
N THR A 241 42.54 -22.33 -21.72
CA THR A 241 43.29 -23.09 -20.66
C THR A 241 42.68 -22.77 -19.28
N LEU A 242 42.06 -23.73 -18.56
CA LEU A 242 42.65 -24.85 -17.76
C LEU A 242 43.55 -24.35 -16.61
N LEU A 243 43.58 -24.89 -15.39
CA LEU A 243 42.78 -25.87 -14.61
C LEU A 243 43.50 -25.99 -13.24
N ALA A 244 42.86 -26.75 -12.33
CA ALA A 244 43.39 -27.40 -11.10
C ALA A 244 43.07 -26.63 -9.81
N ALA A 245 42.05 -26.97 -9.00
CA ALA A 245 41.53 -28.25 -8.49
C ALA A 245 42.38 -28.94 -7.41
N ARG A 246 41.63 -29.39 -6.37
CA ARG A 246 41.91 -30.37 -5.31
C ARG A 246 42.66 -29.86 -4.06
N ALA A 247 42.31 -30.25 -2.83
CA ALA A 247 41.50 -31.37 -2.34
C ALA A 247 40.98 -31.12 -0.89
N ARG A 248 39.90 -31.84 -0.52
CA ARG A 248 39.46 -32.09 0.87
C ARG A 248 40.45 -33.00 1.60
N ALA A 249 40.61 -32.83 2.92
CA ALA A 249 40.72 -33.91 3.91
C ALA A 249 40.59 -33.39 5.37
N ASP A 250 39.97 -34.24 6.19
CA ASP A 250 39.59 -34.20 7.61
C ASP A 250 40.50 -33.52 8.65
N ARG A 251 39.85 -32.91 9.66
CA ARG A 251 39.99 -33.33 11.06
C ARG A 251 38.85 -32.84 11.94
#